data_AF-A0A2N5F9N5-F1
#
_entry.id   AF-A0A2N5F9N5-F1
#
_cell.length_a   1.000
_cell.length_b   1.000
_cell.length_c   1.000
_cell.angle_alpha   90.00
_cell.angle_beta   90.00
_cell.angle_gamma   90.00
#
_symmetry.space_group_name_H-M   'P 1'
#
loop_
_entity.id
_entity.type
_entity.pdbx_description
1 polymer ?
#
loop_
_entity_poly.entity_id
_entity_poly.type
_entity_poly.pdbx_seq_one_letter_code
_entity_poly.pdbx_strand_id
1 'polypeptide(L)'
;MNAMQMPMNSAMPMMPMMGMPMMMATMKCEMAADAMMCTMKPAAGMDMAQFKTNAEMMAMMMNCGMPMMMQCANMSMMCLSADAMAMMTGMNMMPMMGMPMPMMKCVMECTLMGDSMMCKMMPMPGMSMAMMENCCMLMNKMMNDCAMPMMMSCNGMPMMCCTC
;
A
#
# COMPACT_ATOMS: atom_id res chain seq x y z
N MET A 1 -38.38 15.11 -17.14
CA MET A 1 -37.90 14.65 -15.82
C MET A 1 -36.40 14.86 -15.77
N ASN A 2 -35.93 15.53 -14.72
CA ASN A 2 -34.61 16.17 -14.60
C ASN A 2 -33.42 15.24 -14.88
N ALA A 3 -32.62 15.63 -15.88
CA ALA A 3 -31.21 15.30 -15.91
C ALA A 3 -30.55 16.04 -14.74
N MET A 4 -30.21 15.31 -13.66
CA MET A 4 -29.33 15.84 -12.63
C MET A 4 -27.95 16.04 -13.25
N GLN A 5 -27.77 17.20 -13.88
CA GLN A 5 -26.47 17.82 -14.06
C GLN A 5 -25.93 18.04 -12.65
N MET A 6 -25.15 17.08 -12.18
CA MET A 6 -24.27 17.32 -11.04
C MET A 6 -23.39 18.51 -11.41
N PRO A 7 -23.39 19.60 -10.63
CA PRO A 7 -22.49 20.71 -10.84
C PRO A 7 -21.10 20.20 -10.51
N MET A 8 -20.38 19.69 -11.51
CA MET A 8 -18.95 19.47 -11.37
C MET A 8 -18.34 20.85 -11.18
N ASN A 9 -18.07 21.15 -9.91
CA ASN A 9 -17.36 22.31 -9.47
C ASN A 9 -16.03 22.39 -10.23
N SER A 10 -15.97 23.30 -11.19
CA SER A 10 -14.83 23.63 -12.04
C SER A 10 -13.68 24.31 -11.27
N ALA A 11 -13.71 24.28 -9.94
CA ALA A 11 -12.75 24.92 -9.04
C ALA A 11 -11.88 23.93 -8.24
N MET A 12 -11.86 22.64 -8.60
CA MET A 12 -10.72 21.80 -8.21
C MET A 12 -9.68 21.94 -9.32
N PRO A 13 -8.49 22.50 -9.07
CA PRO A 13 -7.41 22.39 -10.03
C PRO A 13 -7.26 20.90 -10.27
N MET A 14 -7.54 20.48 -11.51
CA MET A 14 -7.15 19.19 -12.04
C MET A 14 -5.62 19.18 -11.90
N MET A 15 -5.14 18.82 -10.71
CA MET A 15 -3.73 18.60 -10.46
C MET A 15 -3.35 17.60 -11.53
N PRO A 16 -2.41 17.96 -12.42
CA PRO A 16 -1.98 17.06 -13.44
C PRO A 16 -1.67 15.76 -12.72
N MET A 17 -2.23 14.65 -13.20
CA MET A 17 -1.70 13.34 -12.90
C MET A 17 -0.28 13.27 -13.49
N MET A 18 0.63 14.05 -12.91
CA MET A 18 2.06 13.88 -12.98
C MET A 18 2.25 12.45 -12.56
N GLY A 19 2.58 11.59 -13.53
CA GLY A 19 2.97 10.22 -13.26
C GLY A 19 4.06 10.29 -12.21
N MET A 20 3.69 10.02 -10.96
CA MET A 20 4.63 10.10 -9.88
C MET A 20 5.69 9.06 -10.19
N PRO A 21 6.97 9.45 -10.29
CA PRO A 21 8.02 8.52 -10.59
C PRO A 21 7.99 7.45 -9.51
N MET A 22 7.70 6.23 -9.94
CA MET A 22 7.72 5.04 -9.10
C MET A 22 9.07 4.99 -8.40
N MET A 23 9.05 5.09 -7.08
CA MET A 23 10.28 5.17 -6.31
C MET A 23 10.88 3.79 -6.12
N MET A 24 12.14 3.64 -6.47
CA MET A 24 12.92 2.45 -6.14
C MET A 24 13.31 2.48 -4.67
N ALA A 25 12.98 1.42 -3.95
CA ALA A 25 13.29 1.23 -2.54
C ALA A 25 13.85 -0.19 -2.30
N THR A 26 14.53 -0.39 -1.18
CA THR A 26 14.79 -1.73 -0.63
C THR A 26 13.78 -1.99 0.49
N MET A 27 13.20 -3.18 0.53
CA MET A 27 12.25 -3.58 1.57
C MET A 27 12.69 -4.89 2.21
N LYS A 28 12.73 -4.89 3.55
CA LYS A 28 12.98 -6.06 4.37
C LYS A 28 11.80 -6.30 5.29
N CYS A 29 11.22 -7.50 5.28
CA CYS A 29 10.08 -7.83 6.12
C CYS A 29 10.37 -8.99 7.07
N GLU A 30 9.97 -8.80 8.32
CA GLU A 30 10.17 -9.75 9.41
C GLU A 30 8.83 -10.01 10.10
N MET A 31 8.54 -11.26 10.46
CA MET A 31 7.36 -11.58 11.27
C MET A 31 7.63 -11.28 12.74
N ALA A 32 6.81 -10.42 13.33
CA ALA A 32 6.65 -10.26 14.76
C ALA A 32 5.47 -11.10 15.26
N ALA A 33 5.29 -11.21 16.58
CA ALA A 33 4.27 -12.04 17.20
C ALA A 33 2.83 -11.64 16.83
N ASP A 34 2.58 -10.36 16.54
CA ASP A 34 1.27 -9.78 16.28
C ASP A 34 1.14 -9.15 14.88
N ALA A 35 2.21 -9.10 14.11
CA ALA A 35 2.27 -8.35 12.85
C ALA A 35 3.45 -8.78 11.97
N MET A 36 3.40 -8.39 10.70
CA MET A 36 4.58 -8.35 9.83
C MET A 36 5.14 -6.93 9.86
N MET A 37 6.44 -6.80 10.10
CA MET A 37 7.16 -5.54 10.14
C MET A 37 8.00 -5.41 8.88
N CYS A 38 7.62 -4.50 7.98
CA CYS A 38 8.36 -4.21 6.75
C CYS A 38 9.11 -2.89 6.89
N THR A 39 10.44 -2.95 6.81
CA THR A 39 11.31 -1.77 6.77
C THR A 39 11.68 -1.46 5.34
N MET A 40 11.34 -0.26 4.89
CA MET A 40 11.66 0.27 3.57
C MET A 40 12.74 1.36 3.69
N LYS A 41 13.67 1.36 2.75
CA LYS A 41 14.72 2.38 2.59
C LYS A 41 14.82 2.77 1.12
N PRO A 42 15.30 3.96 0.76
CA PRO A 42 15.58 4.28 -0.64
C PRO A 42 16.58 3.29 -1.24
N ALA A 43 16.45 2.97 -2.52
CA ALA A 43 17.49 2.25 -3.23
C ALA A 43 18.79 3.08 -3.29
N ALA A 44 19.93 2.41 -3.42
CA ALA A 44 21.23 3.08 -3.49
C ALA A 44 21.26 4.13 -4.63
N GLY A 45 21.67 5.36 -4.31
CA GLY A 45 21.70 6.47 -5.26
C GLY A 45 20.39 7.27 -5.39
N MET A 46 19.33 6.90 -4.68
CA MET A 46 18.09 7.68 -4.61
C MET A 46 18.16 8.74 -3.50
N ASP A 47 17.54 9.89 -3.74
CA ASP A 47 17.56 11.01 -2.79
C ASP A 47 16.68 10.74 -1.56
N MET A 48 17.23 11.02 -0.38
CA MET A 48 16.55 10.75 0.88
C MET A 48 15.43 11.74 1.19
N ALA A 49 15.51 12.98 0.70
CA ALA A 49 14.41 13.92 0.87
C ALA A 49 13.21 13.50 0.01
N GLN A 50 13.46 13.05 -1.22
CA GLN A 50 12.42 12.47 -2.07
C GLN A 50 11.76 11.25 -1.43
N PHE A 51 12.55 10.35 -0.82
CA PHE A 51 12.00 9.20 -0.09
C PHE A 51 11.06 9.62 1.03
N LYS A 52 11.44 10.62 1.82
CA LYS A 52 10.57 11.16 2.88
C LYS A 52 9.27 11.72 2.32
N THR A 53 9.34 12.52 1.24
CA THR A 53 8.14 13.07 0.60
C THR A 53 7.21 11.97 0.09
N ASN A 54 7.74 10.92 -0.54
CA ASN A 54 6.92 9.80 -1.02
C ASN A 54 6.34 8.96 0.13
N ALA A 55 7.10 8.74 1.21
CA ALA A 55 6.63 8.07 2.41
C ALA A 55 5.52 8.86 3.12
N GLU A 56 5.66 10.18 3.24
CA GLU A 56 4.64 11.09 3.77
C GLU A 56 3.38 11.07 2.90
N MET A 57 3.55 11.08 1.57
CA MET A 57 2.43 11.01 0.64
C MET A 57 1.70 9.67 0.72
N MET A 58 2.43 8.56 0.84
CA MET A 58 1.87 7.23 1.04
C MET A 58 1.08 7.17 2.36
N ALA A 59 1.65 7.68 3.45
CA ALA A 59 0.95 7.77 4.74
C ALA A 59 -0.31 8.64 4.63
N MET A 60 -0.22 9.80 3.96
CA MET A 60 -1.37 10.68 3.72
C MET A 60 -2.47 9.96 2.94
N MET A 61 -2.12 9.28 1.84
CA MET A 61 -3.10 8.57 1.01
C MET A 61 -3.80 7.43 1.78
N MET A 62 -3.03 6.67 2.56
CA MET A 62 -3.58 5.62 3.42
C MET A 62 -4.51 6.20 4.50
N ASN A 63 -4.13 7.31 5.13
CA ASN A 63 -4.97 8.02 6.10
C ASN A 63 -6.24 8.59 5.46
N CYS A 64 -6.18 8.97 4.17
CA CYS A 64 -7.34 9.37 3.38
C CYS A 64 -8.26 8.20 2.96
N GLY A 65 -8.04 6.98 3.47
CA GLY A 65 -8.93 5.86 3.18
C GLY A 65 -8.55 5.05 1.94
N MET A 66 -7.48 5.42 1.23
CA MET A 66 -7.13 4.78 -0.03
C MET A 66 -6.46 3.42 0.21
N PRO A 67 -6.90 2.34 -0.46
CA PRO A 67 -6.24 1.06 -0.39
C PRO A 67 -4.87 1.13 -1.07
N MET A 68 -3.87 0.60 -0.39
CA MET A 68 -2.59 0.30 -0.98
C MET A 68 -2.56 -1.16 -1.44
N MET A 69 -2.21 -1.38 -2.70
CA MET A 69 -1.99 -2.70 -3.27
C MET A 69 -0.49 -2.98 -3.31
N MET A 70 -0.07 -4.10 -2.73
CA MET A 70 1.27 -4.64 -2.85
C MET A 70 1.22 -5.87 -3.76
N GLN A 71 1.99 -5.89 -4.83
CA GLN A 71 2.03 -6.97 -5.79
C GLN A 71 3.46 -7.46 -6.00
N CYS A 72 3.70 -8.76 -5.79
CA CYS A 72 4.96 -9.41 -6.13
C CYS A 72 4.66 -10.67 -6.94
N ALA A 73 4.98 -10.63 -8.24
CA ALA A 73 4.53 -11.62 -9.22
C ALA A 73 3.00 -11.85 -9.15
N ASN A 74 2.57 -13.07 -8.80
CA ASN A 74 1.16 -13.44 -8.65
C ASN A 74 0.61 -13.15 -7.25
N MET A 75 1.45 -12.73 -6.31
CA MET A 75 1.03 -12.36 -4.96
C MET A 75 0.44 -10.95 -4.97
N SER A 76 -0.82 -10.80 -4.55
CA SER A 76 -1.47 -9.50 -4.38
C SER A 76 -1.99 -9.35 -2.95
N MET A 77 -1.58 -8.27 -2.30
CA MET A 77 -2.04 -7.88 -0.97
C MET A 77 -2.70 -6.51 -1.06
N MET A 78 -3.80 -6.33 -0.35
CA MET A 78 -4.49 -5.07 -0.18
C MET A 78 -4.33 -4.63 1.28
N CYS A 79 -3.71 -3.48 1.48
CA CYS A 79 -3.46 -2.88 2.76
C CYS A 79 -4.36 -1.65 2.91
N LEU A 80 -5.04 -1.55 4.04
CA LEU A 80 -5.87 -0.40 4.40
C LEU A 80 -5.34 0.17 5.72
N SER A 81 -5.45 1.48 5.93
CA SER A 81 -5.20 2.04 7.27
C SER A 81 -6.29 1.58 8.25
N ALA A 82 -6.02 1.69 9.56
CA ALA A 82 -7.03 1.41 10.58
C ALA A 82 -8.27 2.31 10.41
N ASP A 83 -8.07 3.58 10.07
CA ASP A 83 -9.15 4.53 9.82
C ASP A 83 -9.93 4.19 8.54
N ALA A 84 -9.23 3.76 7.48
CA ALA A 84 -9.86 3.28 6.24
C ALA A 84 -10.70 2.03 6.50
N MET A 85 -10.23 1.12 7.35
CA MET A 85 -10.99 -0.06 7.77
C MET A 85 -12.25 0.35 8.53
N ALA A 86 -12.13 1.27 9.49
CA ALA A 86 -13.28 1.76 10.25
C ALA A 86 -14.34 2.40 9.33
N MET A 87 -13.91 3.20 8.34
CA MET A 87 -14.79 3.75 7.31
C MET A 87 -15.41 2.67 6.41
N MET A 88 -14.65 1.62 6.05
CA MET A 88 -15.15 0.47 5.28
C MET A 88 -16.20 -0.36 6.02
N THR A 89 -16.13 -0.44 7.36
CA THR A 89 -17.18 -1.08 8.16
C THR A 89 -18.43 -0.22 8.33
N GLY A 90 -18.31 1.10 8.23
CA GLY A 90 -19.43 2.05 8.42
C GLY A 90 -20.16 2.43 7.14
N MET A 91 -19.45 2.53 6.01
CA MET A 91 -20.05 2.64 4.70
C MET A 91 -20.15 1.23 4.14
N ASN A 92 -21.37 0.76 3.87
CA ASN A 92 -21.67 -0.45 3.09
C ASN A 92 -21.14 -0.28 1.65
N MET A 93 -19.83 -0.11 1.51
CA MET A 93 -19.14 0.24 0.30
C MET A 93 -19.31 -0.94 -0.64
N MET A 94 -20.12 -0.65 -1.65
CA MET A 94 -20.33 -1.41 -2.87
C MET A 94 -19.13 -2.30 -3.17
N PRO A 95 -19.36 -3.59 -3.49
CA PRO A 95 -18.27 -4.47 -3.90
C PRO A 95 -17.46 -3.72 -4.94
N MET A 96 -16.16 -3.55 -4.72
CA MET A 96 -15.26 -2.95 -5.71
C MET A 96 -15.38 -3.78 -7.00
N MET A 97 -16.31 -3.38 -7.87
CA MET A 97 -16.75 -4.14 -9.03
C MET A 97 -15.61 -4.17 -10.04
N GLY A 98 -14.93 -5.31 -10.11
CA GLY A 98 -14.00 -5.62 -11.20
C GLY A 98 -12.52 -5.68 -10.83
N MET A 99 -12.14 -5.46 -9.56
CA MET A 99 -10.76 -5.70 -9.13
C MET A 99 -10.56 -7.18 -8.76
N PRO A 100 -9.52 -7.86 -9.29
CA PRO A 100 -9.20 -9.22 -8.88
C PRO A 100 -9.02 -9.26 -7.37
N MET A 101 -9.75 -10.15 -6.71
CA MET A 101 -9.76 -10.26 -5.25
C MET A 101 -8.31 -10.46 -4.75
N PRO A 102 -7.81 -9.54 -3.91
CA PRO A 102 -6.46 -9.67 -3.36
C PRO A 102 -6.38 -10.95 -2.54
N MET A 103 -5.27 -11.69 -2.68
CA MET A 103 -5.04 -12.90 -1.91
C MET A 103 -4.88 -12.61 -0.42
N MET A 104 -4.46 -11.40 -0.06
CA MET A 104 -4.43 -10.97 1.33
C MET A 104 -4.98 -9.56 1.56
N LYS A 105 -5.74 -9.36 2.65
CA LYS A 105 -6.17 -8.06 3.16
C LYS A 105 -5.56 -7.84 4.52
N CYS A 106 -4.87 -6.71 4.69
CA CYS A 106 -4.19 -6.35 5.93
C CYS A 106 -4.54 -4.92 6.36
N VAL A 107 -4.48 -4.65 7.66
CA VAL A 107 -4.25 -3.29 8.16
C VAL A 107 -2.78 -2.97 7.97
N MET A 108 -2.45 -1.77 7.53
CA MET A 108 -1.07 -1.30 7.54
C MET A 108 -0.95 0.08 8.18
N GLU A 109 0.05 0.22 9.04
CA GLU A 109 0.44 1.46 9.70
C GLU A 109 1.91 1.73 9.38
N CYS A 110 2.19 2.85 8.70
CA CYS A 110 3.54 3.23 8.33
C CYS A 110 4.04 4.39 9.18
N THR A 111 5.24 4.24 9.73
CA THR A 111 5.93 5.25 10.52
C THR A 111 7.28 5.54 9.90
N LEU A 112 7.58 6.82 9.72
CA LEU A 112 8.86 7.28 9.22
C LEU A 112 9.90 7.25 10.36
N MET A 113 10.96 6.48 10.20
CA MET A 113 12.04 6.27 11.16
C MET A 113 13.37 6.70 10.56
N GLY A 114 13.72 7.99 10.73
CA GLY A 114 15.01 8.52 10.30
C GLY A 114 15.22 8.46 8.78
N ASP A 115 16.02 7.48 8.33
CA ASP A 115 16.35 7.17 6.93
C ASP A 115 15.49 6.04 6.33
N SER A 116 14.50 5.57 7.07
CA SER A 116 13.66 4.44 6.70
C SER A 116 12.19 4.71 6.98
N MET A 117 11.31 3.92 6.37
CA MET A 117 9.90 3.85 6.71
C MET A 117 9.60 2.44 7.17
N MET A 118 9.06 2.29 8.38
CA MET A 118 8.64 1.01 8.91
C MET A 118 7.13 0.91 8.82
N CYS A 119 6.64 -0.12 8.14
CA CYS A 119 5.22 -0.42 8.06
C CYS A 119 4.90 -1.68 8.86
N LYS A 120 4.04 -1.52 9.86
CA LYS A 120 3.42 -2.62 10.60
C LYS A 120 2.18 -3.07 9.83
N MET A 121 2.17 -4.32 9.42
CA MET A 121 1.03 -4.94 8.76
C MET A 121 0.38 -5.93 9.72
N MET A 122 -0.94 -5.94 9.81
CA MET A 122 -1.72 -6.84 10.66
C MET A 122 -2.84 -7.48 9.81
N PRO A 123 -3.26 -8.72 10.09
CA PRO A 123 -4.33 -9.33 9.34
C PRO A 123 -5.66 -8.61 9.62
N MET A 124 -6.50 -8.46 8.60
CA MET A 124 -7.87 -7.96 8.81
C MET A 124 -8.74 -8.98 9.57
N PRO A 125 -9.85 -8.54 10.20
CA PRO A 125 -10.86 -9.45 10.73
C PRO A 125 -11.29 -10.49 9.68
N GLY A 126 -11.24 -11.77 10.05
CA GLY A 126 -11.51 -12.89 9.15
C GLY A 126 -10.27 -13.50 8.46
N MET A 127 -9.09 -12.91 8.65
CA MET A 127 -7.79 -13.46 8.22
C MET A 127 -7.01 -13.98 9.42
N SER A 128 -6.31 -15.11 9.27
CA SER A 128 -5.49 -15.67 10.35
C SER A 128 -4.05 -15.16 10.30
N MET A 129 -3.37 -15.13 11.45
CA MET A 129 -1.93 -14.89 11.52
C MET A 129 -1.12 -15.93 10.72
N ALA A 130 -1.61 -17.17 10.63
CA ALA A 130 -0.98 -18.21 9.82
C ALA A 130 -1.02 -17.88 8.30
N MET A 131 -2.11 -17.27 7.81
CA MET A 131 -2.15 -16.78 6.42
C MET A 131 -1.13 -15.64 6.22
N MET A 132 -0.95 -14.79 7.24
CA MET A 132 -0.01 -13.68 7.17
C MET A 132 1.44 -14.13 7.15
N GLU A 133 1.76 -15.11 7.99
CA GLU A 133 3.07 -15.75 8.02
C GLU A 133 3.38 -16.42 6.69
N ASN A 134 2.42 -17.15 6.11
CA ASN A 134 2.57 -17.73 4.77
C ASN A 134 2.78 -16.66 3.69
N CYS A 135 2.06 -15.54 3.77
CA CYS A 135 2.24 -14.41 2.87
C CYS A 135 3.64 -13.78 3.03
N CYS A 136 4.15 -13.68 4.26
CA CYS A 136 5.51 -13.20 4.54
C CYS A 136 6.58 -14.10 3.96
N MET A 137 6.46 -15.41 4.19
CA MET A 137 7.39 -16.39 3.65
C MET A 137 7.39 -16.37 2.13
N LEU A 138 6.20 -16.32 1.51
CA LEU A 138 6.08 -16.23 0.06
C LEU A 138 6.68 -14.94 -0.48
N MET A 139 6.39 -13.80 0.16
CA MET A 139 6.94 -12.50 -0.21
C MET A 139 8.47 -12.52 -0.18
N ASN A 140 9.06 -12.93 0.95
CA ASN A 140 10.50 -13.01 1.12
C ASN A 140 11.12 -13.97 0.10
N LYS A 141 10.47 -15.10 -0.19
CA LYS A 141 10.93 -16.04 -1.22
C LYS A 141 10.90 -15.40 -2.61
N MET A 142 9.81 -14.74 -3.01
CA MET A 142 9.71 -14.15 -4.33
C MET A 142 10.68 -12.98 -4.51
N MET A 143 10.86 -12.17 -3.48
CA MET A 143 11.80 -11.05 -3.53
C MET A 143 13.26 -11.51 -3.51
N ASN A 144 13.65 -12.38 -2.57
CA ASN A 144 15.05 -12.78 -2.40
C ASN A 144 15.48 -13.87 -3.40
N ASP A 145 14.68 -14.93 -3.57
CA ASP A 145 15.10 -16.11 -4.35
C ASP A 145 14.80 -15.93 -5.85
N CYS A 146 13.77 -15.16 -6.18
CA CYS A 146 13.34 -14.92 -7.56
C CYS A 146 13.63 -13.50 -8.07
N ALA A 147 14.25 -12.63 -7.26
CA ALA A 147 14.54 -11.22 -7.59
C ALA A 147 13.31 -10.43 -8.08
N MET A 148 12.11 -10.84 -7.67
CA MET A 148 10.88 -10.20 -8.13
C MET A 148 10.64 -8.93 -7.32
N PRO A 149 10.49 -7.75 -7.95
CA PRO A 149 10.19 -6.53 -7.22
C PRO A 149 8.79 -6.61 -6.60
N MET A 150 8.65 -6.02 -5.43
CA MET A 150 7.37 -5.72 -4.81
C MET A 150 6.88 -4.37 -5.31
N MET A 151 5.82 -4.40 -6.10
CA MET A 151 5.16 -3.23 -6.64
C MET A 151 4.10 -2.74 -5.66
N MET A 152 4.28 -1.53 -5.15
CA MET A 152 3.32 -0.87 -4.26
C MET A 152 2.59 0.22 -5.03
N SER A 153 1.27 0.16 -5.02
CA SER A 153 0.41 1.16 -5.65
C SER A 153 -0.67 1.62 -4.68
N CYS A 154 -1.10 2.87 -4.78
CA CYS A 154 -2.20 3.41 -3.98
C CYS A 154 -3.33 3.81 -4.93
N ASN A 155 -4.52 3.23 -4.74
CA ASN A 155 -5.67 3.43 -5.64
C ASN A 155 -5.33 3.22 -7.15
N GLY A 156 -4.50 2.21 -7.45
CA GLY A 156 -4.06 1.91 -8.82
C GLY A 156 -2.92 2.78 -9.36
N MET A 157 -2.46 3.79 -8.62
CA MET A 157 -1.29 4.60 -9.00
C MET A 157 -0.01 3.97 -8.42
N PRO A 158 1.02 3.69 -9.24
CA PRO A 158 2.28 3.15 -8.74
C PRO A 158 2.98 4.17 -7.85
N MET A 159 3.36 3.74 -6.65
CA MET A 159 4.03 4.57 -5.64
C MET A 159 5.47 4.15 -5.43
N MET A 160 5.70 2.83 -5.24
CA MET A 160 7.01 2.30 -4.88
C MET A 160 7.26 0.97 -5.58
N CYS A 161 8.52 0.72 -5.93
CA CYS A 161 9.02 -0.55 -6.42
C CYS A 161 10.14 -0.97 -5.49
N CYS A 162 9.84 -1.93 -4.62
CA CYS A 162 10.75 -2.39 -3.59
C CYS A 162 11.46 -3.65 -4.04
N THR A 163 12.80 -3.66 -4.00
CA THR A 163 13.59 -4.89 -4.11
C THR A 163 14.06 -5.34 -2.72
N CYS A 164 14.64 -6.53 -2.62
CA CYS A 164 15.40 -6.94 -1.44
C CYS A 164 16.72 -6.15 -1.32
#